data_AF-A0A2V5YJK6-F1
#
_entry.id   AF-A0A2V5YJK6-F1
#
_cell.length_a   1.000
_cell.length_b   1.000
_cell.length_c   1.000
_cell.angle_alpha   90.00
_cell.angle_beta   90.00
_cell.angle_gamma   90.00
#
_symmetry.space_group_name_H-M   'P 1'
#
loop_
_entity.id
_entity.type
_entity.pdbx_description
1 polymer ?
#
loop_
_entity_poly.entity_id
_entity_poly.type
_entity_poly.pdbx_seq_one_letter_code
_entity_poly.pdbx_strand_id
1 'polypeptide(L)'
;MTRIKQGPWTRIRPLQRDELDPYTQAGMMTGELTWGGNPNNLCKVMAYTPRLLQTEVEYCNTFIFDPRTLRGDVQEAGFNDRFIKELVISRTSLINRARYSVTHHSVIGISLFANAGRRDEAIPKYLHLHEHEKHPEAYTERERVVLDYTAKVTRDAHLVTDQEFQELRRVLTEHNLKDDQLKDLTTEQMSRHVDAQIVELTWLIGHFCLLNRWFTVLQVPDESPQDEWNFAAVYQEVVPEQIRHRNDQILSGGF
;
A
#
# COMPACT_ATOMS: atom_id res chain seq x y z
N MET A 1 11.06 -2.81 -28.96
CA MET A 1 10.08 -2.65 -27.89
C MET A 1 8.96 -3.65 -28.10
N THR A 2 8.76 -4.57 -27.17
CA THR A 2 7.69 -5.57 -27.20
C THR A 2 6.38 -4.84 -26.91
N ARG A 3 5.51 -4.70 -27.92
CA ARG A 3 4.15 -4.22 -27.69
C ARG A 3 3.39 -5.33 -26.98
N ILE A 4 3.18 -5.23 -25.67
CA ILE A 4 2.20 -6.08 -24.98
C ILE A 4 0.91 -5.96 -25.77
N LYS A 5 0.38 -7.06 -26.29
CA LYS A 5 -0.92 -7.03 -26.97
C LYS A 5 -1.99 -7.18 -25.90
N GLN A 6 -3.07 -6.42 -26.03
CA GLN A 6 -4.28 -6.68 -25.27
C GLN A 6 -4.71 -8.13 -25.55
N GLY A 7 -4.88 -8.91 -24.50
CA GLY A 7 -5.15 -10.34 -24.58
C GLY A 7 -6.22 -10.75 -23.57
N PRO A 8 -6.59 -12.03 -23.51
CA PRO A 8 -7.63 -12.51 -22.59
C PRO A 8 -7.29 -12.28 -21.10
N TRP A 9 -6.03 -11.99 -20.79
CA TRP A 9 -5.49 -11.80 -19.43
C TRP A 9 -5.19 -10.35 -19.05
N THR A 10 -5.39 -9.40 -19.99
CA THR A 10 -5.17 -7.98 -19.77
C THR A 10 -6.25 -7.22 -20.52
N ARG A 11 -7.26 -6.73 -19.78
CA ARG A 11 -8.43 -6.08 -20.38
C ARG A 11 -8.09 -4.69 -20.92
N ILE A 12 -7.16 -3.98 -20.29
CA ILE A 12 -6.62 -2.72 -20.78
C ILE A 12 -5.12 -2.87 -20.95
N ARG A 13 -4.63 -2.75 -22.20
CA ARG A 13 -3.21 -2.86 -22.53
C ARG A 13 -2.43 -1.66 -21.97
N PRO A 14 -1.33 -1.86 -21.23
CA PRO A 14 -0.41 -0.78 -20.84
C PRO A 14 0.10 0.03 -22.05
N LEU A 15 -0.10 1.35 -22.03
CA LEU A 15 0.45 2.25 -23.05
C LEU A 15 1.97 2.39 -22.90
N GLN A 16 2.66 2.55 -24.02
CA GLN A 16 4.08 2.86 -24.08
C GLN A 16 4.28 4.37 -24.17
N ARG A 17 5.45 4.86 -23.73
CA ARG A 17 5.76 6.30 -23.69
C ARG A 17 5.65 6.99 -25.06
N ASP A 18 6.00 6.30 -26.13
CA ASP A 18 5.94 6.80 -27.51
C ASP A 18 4.50 6.86 -28.08
N GLU A 19 3.51 6.35 -27.36
CA GLU A 19 2.10 6.44 -27.69
C GLU A 19 1.39 7.65 -27.05
N LEU A 20 2.11 8.43 -26.23
CA LEU A 20 1.55 9.50 -25.41
C LEU A 20 1.94 10.87 -25.97
N ASP A 21 1.08 11.86 -25.73
CA ASP A 21 1.48 13.25 -25.90
C ASP A 21 2.53 13.64 -24.83
N PRO A 22 3.35 14.69 -25.08
CA PRO A 22 4.43 15.06 -24.17
C PRO A 22 3.99 15.35 -22.72
N TYR A 23 2.77 15.84 -22.51
CA TYR A 23 2.29 16.19 -21.18
C TYR A 23 1.87 14.95 -20.39
N THR A 24 1.19 13.99 -21.05
CA THR A 24 0.87 12.69 -20.43
C THR A 24 2.13 11.88 -20.16
N GLN A 25 3.11 11.91 -21.07
CA GLN A 25 4.41 11.28 -20.85
C GLN A 25 5.13 11.86 -19.63
N ALA A 26 5.11 13.18 -19.46
CA ALA A 26 5.69 13.82 -18.28
C ALA A 26 5.01 13.36 -16.97
N GLY A 27 3.68 13.27 -16.96
CA GLY A 27 2.92 12.74 -15.81
C GLY A 27 3.30 11.29 -15.46
N MET A 28 3.46 10.43 -16.48
CA MET A 28 3.94 9.06 -16.31
C MET A 28 5.31 9.03 -15.66
N MET A 29 6.26 9.82 -16.17
CA MET A 29 7.63 9.89 -15.65
C MET A 29 7.67 10.41 -14.22
N THR A 30 6.85 11.41 -13.88
CA THR A 30 6.72 11.89 -12.49
C THR A 30 6.32 10.75 -11.57
N GLY A 31 5.28 9.97 -11.91
CA GLY A 31 4.84 8.82 -11.12
C GLY A 31 5.92 7.76 -10.92
N GLU A 32 6.60 7.38 -12.00
CA GLU A 32 7.68 6.40 -11.95
C GLU A 32 8.83 6.88 -11.07
N LEU A 33 9.27 8.14 -11.21
CA LEU A 33 10.35 8.71 -10.42
C LEU A 33 10.01 8.81 -8.93
N THR A 34 8.78 9.22 -8.61
CA THR A 34 8.29 9.31 -7.23
C THR A 34 8.28 7.94 -6.55
N TRP A 35 7.90 6.87 -7.25
CA TRP A 35 7.75 5.53 -6.67
C TRP A 35 8.94 4.60 -6.90
N GLY A 36 10.15 5.17 -6.89
CA GLY A 36 11.41 4.40 -6.92
C GLY A 36 12.08 4.30 -8.28
N GLY A 37 11.63 5.07 -9.26
CA GLY A 37 12.24 5.20 -10.59
C GLY A 37 11.91 4.08 -11.57
N ASN A 38 11.01 3.16 -11.20
CA ASN A 38 10.72 1.98 -12.00
C ASN A 38 9.47 2.18 -12.87
N PRO A 39 9.54 1.93 -14.19
CA PRO A 39 8.38 1.86 -15.05
C PRO A 39 7.35 0.86 -14.52
N ASN A 40 6.09 1.29 -14.40
CA ASN A 40 5.03 0.44 -13.84
C ASN A 40 3.74 0.51 -14.67
N ASN A 41 3.02 -0.61 -14.70
CA ASN A 41 1.81 -0.82 -15.47
C ASN A 41 0.61 -0.07 -14.88
N LEU A 42 0.62 0.32 -13.60
CA LEU A 42 -0.36 1.26 -13.06
C LEU A 42 -0.33 2.59 -13.85
N CYS A 43 0.84 3.24 -13.96
CA CYS A 43 0.97 4.50 -14.70
C CYS A 43 0.61 4.32 -16.17
N LYS A 44 1.05 3.21 -16.79
CA LYS A 44 0.78 2.90 -18.20
C LYS A 44 -0.69 2.63 -18.51
N VAL A 45 -1.45 2.07 -17.58
CA VAL A 45 -2.90 1.86 -17.74
C VAL A 45 -3.67 3.14 -17.38
N MET A 46 -3.25 3.91 -16.37
CA MET A 46 -3.86 5.20 -16.05
C MET A 46 -3.66 6.25 -17.16
N ALA A 47 -2.65 6.09 -18.02
CA ALA A 47 -2.38 7.00 -19.13
C ALA A 47 -3.52 7.12 -20.16
N TYR A 48 -4.47 6.16 -20.23
CA TYR A 48 -5.72 6.35 -21.00
C TYR A 48 -6.59 7.49 -20.46
N THR A 49 -6.38 7.88 -19.21
CA THR A 49 -7.01 9.01 -18.54
C THR A 49 -5.92 9.99 -18.07
N PRO A 50 -5.36 10.82 -18.97
CA PRO A 50 -4.19 11.66 -18.68
C PRO A 50 -4.29 12.48 -17.40
N ARG A 51 -5.47 13.08 -17.15
CA ARG A 51 -5.66 13.90 -15.96
C ARG A 51 -5.61 13.08 -14.67
N LEU A 52 -6.13 11.85 -14.69
CA LEU A 52 -6.04 10.94 -13.54
C LEU A 52 -4.57 10.60 -13.27
N LEU A 53 -3.82 10.16 -14.29
CA LEU A 53 -2.39 9.86 -14.17
C LEU A 53 -1.60 11.03 -13.55
N GLN A 54 -1.89 12.26 -13.99
CA GLN A 54 -1.20 13.46 -13.51
C GLN A 54 -1.48 13.77 -12.03
N THR A 55 -2.71 13.51 -11.56
CA THR A 55 -3.09 13.87 -10.19
C THR A 55 -2.91 12.74 -9.19
N GLU A 56 -3.01 11.48 -9.65
CA GLU A 56 -3.03 10.31 -8.77
C GLU A 56 -1.76 10.22 -7.94
N VAL A 57 -0.59 10.44 -8.56
CA VAL A 57 0.71 10.30 -7.89
C VAL A 57 0.81 11.25 -6.70
N GLU A 58 0.58 12.54 -6.93
CA GLU A 58 0.64 13.57 -5.89
C GLU A 58 -0.39 13.30 -4.79
N TYR A 59 -1.62 12.96 -5.19
CA TYR A 59 -2.70 12.63 -4.27
C TYR A 59 -2.36 11.44 -3.38
N CYS A 60 -1.90 10.32 -3.96
CA CYS A 60 -1.55 9.10 -3.24
C CYS A 60 -0.37 9.29 -2.29
N ASN A 61 0.60 10.13 -2.65
CA ASN A 61 1.74 10.39 -1.78
C ASN A 61 1.34 10.97 -0.44
N THR A 62 0.31 11.83 -0.40
CA THR A 62 -0.14 12.53 0.83
C THR A 62 -0.51 11.59 1.98
N PHE A 63 -0.82 10.32 1.70
CA PHE A 63 -1.17 9.33 2.73
C PHE A 63 -0.38 8.02 2.64
N ILE A 64 0.22 7.67 1.49
CA ILE A 64 1.00 6.43 1.34
C ILE A 64 2.48 6.63 1.69
N PHE A 65 3.16 7.53 0.98
CA PHE A 65 4.63 7.58 0.91
C PHE A 65 5.23 8.78 1.62
N ASP A 66 4.53 9.90 1.71
CA ASP A 66 5.09 11.11 2.30
C ASP A 66 5.48 10.85 3.75
N PRO A 67 6.72 11.22 4.14
CA PRO A 67 7.10 11.24 5.54
C PRO A 67 6.31 12.36 6.25
N ARG A 68 6.62 12.58 7.53
CA ARG A 68 6.08 13.74 8.23
C ARG A 68 6.47 15.03 7.50
N THR A 69 5.49 15.70 6.88
CA THR A 69 5.65 16.99 6.20
C THR A 69 4.89 18.08 6.93
N LEU A 70 5.45 19.30 6.91
CA LEU A 70 4.92 20.47 7.60
C LEU A 70 4.77 21.64 6.64
N ARG A 71 3.66 22.36 6.74
CA ARG A 71 3.49 23.71 6.19
C ARG A 71 3.38 24.70 7.34
N GLY A 72 4.49 25.35 7.67
CA GLY A 72 4.62 26.08 8.93
C GLY A 72 4.54 25.09 10.10
N ASP A 73 3.62 25.33 11.02
CA ASP A 73 3.40 24.45 12.18
C ASP A 73 2.31 23.38 11.96
N VAL A 74 1.71 23.34 10.76
CA VAL A 74 0.65 22.39 10.41
C VAL A 74 1.25 21.17 9.73
N GLN A 75 1.10 19.99 10.35
CA GLN A 75 1.43 18.72 9.71
C GLN A 75 0.42 18.40 8.62
N GLU A 76 0.90 18.10 7.41
CA GLU A 76 0.05 17.85 6.24
C GLU A 76 0.02 16.37 5.84
N ALA A 77 1.10 15.62 6.09
CA ALA A 77 1.19 14.19 5.81
C ALA A 77 2.05 13.44 6.85
N GLY A 78 2.10 12.11 6.71
CA GLY A 78 2.99 11.25 7.49
C GLY A 78 2.57 11.12 8.95
N PHE A 79 1.28 10.92 9.21
CA PHE A 79 0.76 10.77 10.58
C PHE A 79 1.07 9.38 11.14
N ASN A 80 1.02 8.35 10.30
CA ASN A 80 1.46 6.99 10.61
C ASN A 80 2.84 6.70 9.99
N ASP A 81 3.62 5.86 10.65
CA ASP A 81 4.88 5.37 10.10
C ASP A 81 4.67 4.46 8.88
N ARG A 82 5.70 4.36 8.04
CA ARG A 82 5.64 3.62 6.79
C ARG A 82 5.41 2.11 7.00
N PHE A 83 5.85 1.53 8.13
CA PHE A 83 5.73 0.09 8.38
C PHE A 83 4.28 -0.32 8.62
N ILE A 84 3.55 0.42 9.48
CA ILE A 84 2.13 0.13 9.70
C ILE A 84 1.31 0.36 8.42
N LYS A 85 1.63 1.42 7.65
CA LYS A 85 0.95 1.72 6.38
C LYS A 85 1.08 0.56 5.40
N GLU A 86 2.27 0.00 5.23
CA GLU A 86 2.47 -1.14 4.31
C GLU A 86 1.79 -2.42 4.78
N LEU A 87 1.70 -2.68 6.10
CA LEU A 87 0.92 -3.80 6.63
C LEU A 87 -0.58 -3.61 6.35
N VAL A 88 -1.11 -2.40 6.52
CA VAL A 88 -2.52 -2.07 6.23
C VAL A 88 -2.85 -2.23 4.75
N ILE A 89 -1.99 -1.71 3.87
CA ILE A 89 -2.13 -1.85 2.43
C ILE A 89 -2.12 -3.33 2.02
N SER A 90 -1.14 -4.07 2.52
CA SER A 90 -0.96 -5.47 2.18
C SER A 90 -2.12 -6.32 2.70
N ARG A 91 -2.61 -6.06 3.92
CA ARG A 91 -3.79 -6.74 4.49
C ARG A 91 -5.04 -6.49 3.66
N THR A 92 -5.31 -5.23 3.32
CA THR A 92 -6.44 -4.83 2.47
C THR A 92 -6.39 -5.55 1.12
N SER A 93 -5.21 -5.61 0.52
CA SER A 93 -5.00 -6.23 -0.80
C SER A 93 -5.11 -7.75 -0.80
N LEU A 94 -4.66 -8.40 0.28
CA LEU A 94 -4.85 -9.84 0.49
C LEU A 94 -6.32 -10.20 0.67
N ILE A 95 -7.11 -9.41 1.41
CA ILE A 95 -8.57 -9.62 1.55
C ILE A 95 -9.26 -9.47 0.20
N ASN A 96 -8.91 -8.45 -0.57
CA ASN A 96 -9.49 -8.18 -1.89
C ASN A 96 -8.93 -9.08 -3.01
N ARG A 97 -7.90 -9.89 -2.72
CA ARG A 97 -7.25 -10.80 -3.68
C ARG A 97 -6.75 -10.07 -4.95
N ALA A 98 -6.29 -8.84 -4.81
CA ALA A 98 -5.85 -8.03 -5.94
C ALA A 98 -4.37 -8.30 -6.26
N ARG A 99 -4.12 -9.06 -7.34
CA ARG A 99 -2.78 -9.52 -7.73
C ARG A 99 -1.74 -8.40 -7.72
N TYR A 100 -1.99 -7.32 -8.47
CA TYR A 100 -1.02 -6.24 -8.66
C TYR A 100 -0.57 -5.64 -7.32
N SER A 101 -1.51 -5.30 -6.43
CA SER A 101 -1.17 -4.79 -5.10
C SER A 101 -0.54 -5.83 -4.19
N VAL A 102 -1.00 -7.09 -4.22
CA VAL A 102 -0.42 -8.16 -3.39
C VAL A 102 1.06 -8.39 -3.72
N THR A 103 1.42 -8.44 -5.00
CA THR A 103 2.82 -8.67 -5.42
C THR A 103 3.68 -7.43 -5.16
N HIS A 104 3.24 -6.25 -5.60
CA HIS A 104 3.98 -4.99 -5.43
C HIS A 104 4.21 -4.64 -3.96
N HIS A 105 3.18 -4.70 -3.11
CA HIS A 105 3.34 -4.37 -1.70
C HIS A 105 4.04 -5.46 -0.89
N SER A 106 4.13 -6.70 -1.40
CA SER A 106 5.07 -7.68 -0.84
C SER A 106 6.52 -7.26 -1.07
N VAL A 107 6.87 -6.74 -2.26
CA VAL A 107 8.22 -6.22 -2.54
C VAL A 107 8.51 -4.99 -1.69
N ILE A 108 7.60 -4.00 -1.71
CA ILE A 108 7.77 -2.74 -0.99
C ILE A 108 7.89 -3.00 0.51
N GLY A 109 6.98 -3.79 1.06
CA GLY A 109 6.96 -4.16 2.47
C GLY A 109 8.23 -4.88 2.93
N ILE A 110 8.63 -5.95 2.24
CA ILE A 110 9.84 -6.70 2.60
C ILE A 110 11.10 -5.84 2.45
N SER A 111 11.19 -5.02 1.39
CA SER A 111 12.30 -4.09 1.17
C SER A 111 12.37 -3.03 2.28
N LEU A 112 11.24 -2.48 2.68
CA LEU A 112 11.15 -1.46 3.74
C LEU A 112 11.74 -1.98 5.06
N PHE A 113 11.33 -3.18 5.49
CA PHE A 113 11.89 -3.80 6.68
C PHE A 113 13.37 -4.19 6.52
N ALA A 114 13.75 -4.72 5.36
CA ALA A 114 15.15 -5.10 5.10
C ALA A 114 16.09 -3.89 5.14
N ASN A 115 15.70 -2.77 4.53
CA ASN A 115 16.47 -1.53 4.53
C ASN A 115 16.63 -0.93 5.93
N ALA A 116 15.69 -1.22 6.83
CA ALA A 116 15.76 -0.85 8.24
C ALA A 116 16.53 -1.88 9.12
N GLY A 117 17.14 -2.91 8.53
CA GLY A 117 17.83 -3.98 9.26
C GLY A 117 16.89 -4.93 10.01
N ARG A 118 15.59 -4.94 9.66
CA ARG A 118 14.51 -5.67 10.35
C ARG A 118 13.90 -6.77 9.48
N ARG A 119 14.68 -7.36 8.56
CA ARG A 119 14.19 -8.38 7.62
C ARG A 119 13.54 -9.57 8.33
N ASP A 120 14.15 -10.04 9.42
CA ASP A 120 13.66 -11.21 10.17
C ASP A 120 12.31 -10.95 10.85
N GLU A 121 12.02 -9.69 11.19
CA GLU A 121 10.71 -9.27 11.70
C GLU A 121 9.64 -9.28 10.58
N ALA A 122 10.03 -8.94 9.35
CA ALA A 122 9.12 -8.82 8.22
C ALA A 122 8.56 -10.18 7.78
N ILE A 123 9.40 -11.22 7.79
CA ILE A 123 9.05 -12.54 7.25
C ILE A 123 7.79 -13.13 7.90
N PRO A 124 7.72 -13.30 9.24
CA PRO A 124 6.53 -13.84 9.88
C PRO A 124 5.32 -12.91 9.70
N LYS A 125 5.51 -11.58 9.78
CA LYS A 125 4.43 -10.60 9.56
C LYS A 125 3.79 -10.78 8.19
N TYR A 126 4.57 -10.75 7.11
CA TYR A 126 4.01 -10.82 5.75
C TYR A 126 3.46 -12.22 5.41
N LEU A 127 4.06 -13.28 5.93
CA LEU A 127 3.58 -14.64 5.75
C LEU A 127 2.18 -14.82 6.35
N HIS A 128 2.01 -14.40 7.60
CA HIS A 128 0.77 -14.59 8.35
C HIS A 128 -0.26 -13.48 8.18
N LEU A 129 0.05 -12.40 7.44
CA LEU A 129 -0.80 -11.21 7.33
C LEU A 129 -2.24 -11.48 6.90
N HIS A 130 -2.46 -12.49 6.06
CA HIS A 130 -3.80 -12.86 5.58
C HIS A 130 -4.73 -13.43 6.67
N GLU A 131 -4.16 -13.86 7.79
CA GLU A 131 -4.82 -14.43 8.97
C GLU A 131 -4.10 -13.97 10.24
N HIS A 132 -3.77 -12.67 10.30
CA HIS A 132 -2.98 -12.08 11.38
C HIS A 132 -3.56 -12.37 12.77
N GLU A 133 -4.89 -12.54 12.85
CA GLU A 133 -5.66 -12.85 14.04
C GLU A 133 -5.26 -14.20 14.67
N LYS A 134 -4.75 -15.15 13.86
CA LYS A 134 -4.28 -16.47 14.33
C LYS A 134 -2.82 -16.49 14.74
N HIS A 135 -2.09 -15.41 14.48
CA HIS A 135 -0.65 -15.31 14.71
C HIS A 135 -0.30 -14.05 15.52
N PRO A 136 -0.91 -13.85 16.70
CA PRO A 136 -0.70 -12.63 17.48
C PRO A 136 0.76 -12.43 17.91
N GLU A 137 1.55 -13.50 17.97
CA GLU A 137 2.99 -13.48 18.29
C GLU A 137 3.84 -12.75 17.24
N ALA A 138 3.36 -12.64 16.00
CA ALA A 138 4.09 -11.96 14.93
C ALA A 138 3.92 -10.43 14.95
N TYR A 139 2.98 -9.92 15.75
CA TYR A 139 2.57 -8.51 15.71
C TYR A 139 2.60 -7.86 17.08
N THR A 140 2.97 -6.59 17.09
CA THR A 140 2.74 -5.73 18.26
C THR A 140 1.24 -5.53 18.49
N GLU A 141 0.86 -5.11 19.70
CA GLU A 141 -0.54 -4.81 20.02
C GLU A 141 -1.14 -3.73 19.10
N ARG A 142 -0.39 -2.64 18.84
CA ARG A 142 -0.79 -1.60 17.89
C ARG A 142 -1.08 -2.18 16.51
N GLU A 143 -0.19 -3.03 16.00
CA GLU A 143 -0.38 -3.67 14.70
C GLU A 143 -1.62 -4.56 14.68
N ARG A 144 -1.86 -5.37 15.72
CA ARG A 144 -3.05 -6.23 15.79
C ARG A 144 -4.34 -5.42 15.75
N VAL A 145 -4.46 -4.41 16.61
CA VAL A 145 -5.67 -3.56 16.67
C VAL A 145 -5.91 -2.83 15.34
N VAL A 146 -4.86 -2.29 14.73
CA VAL A 146 -4.97 -1.62 13.42
C VAL A 146 -5.33 -2.62 12.30
N LEU A 147 -4.79 -3.84 12.34
CA LEU A 147 -5.10 -4.87 11.34
C LEU A 147 -6.51 -5.46 11.50
N ASP A 148 -7.01 -5.57 12.73
CA ASP A 148 -8.40 -5.96 13.01
C ASP A 148 -9.38 -4.92 12.45
N TYR A 149 -9.11 -3.64 12.73
CA TYR A 149 -9.83 -2.51 12.14
C TYR A 149 -9.77 -2.54 10.61
N THR A 150 -8.58 -2.74 10.04
CA THR A 150 -8.36 -2.85 8.58
C THR A 150 -9.21 -3.95 7.97
N ALA A 151 -9.23 -5.13 8.60
CA ALA A 151 -9.98 -6.27 8.11
C ALA A 151 -11.50 -6.03 8.11
N LYS A 152 -12.01 -5.35 9.14
CA LYS A 152 -13.43 -4.95 9.20
C LYS A 152 -13.76 -3.90 8.16
N VAL A 153 -13.05 -2.78 8.11
CA VAL A 153 -13.30 -1.71 7.12
C VAL A 153 -13.25 -2.23 5.70
N THR A 154 -12.31 -3.14 5.39
CA THR A 154 -12.19 -3.74 4.06
C THR A 154 -13.38 -4.61 3.68
N ARG A 155 -13.91 -5.40 4.63
CA ARG A 155 -15.00 -6.36 4.40
C ARG A 155 -16.37 -5.70 4.48
N ASP A 156 -16.61 -4.98 5.57
CA ASP A 156 -17.84 -4.25 5.86
C ASP A 156 -17.58 -3.21 6.96
N ALA A 157 -17.52 -1.93 6.57
CA ALA A 157 -17.27 -0.83 7.50
C ALA A 157 -18.40 -0.63 8.55
N HIS A 158 -19.60 -1.18 8.32
CA HIS A 158 -20.68 -1.14 9.31
C HIS A 158 -20.43 -2.05 10.52
N LEU A 159 -19.45 -2.96 10.47
CA LEU A 159 -19.05 -3.82 11.58
C LEU A 159 -18.11 -3.13 12.59
N VAL A 160 -17.66 -1.91 12.28
CA VAL A 160 -16.80 -1.12 13.16
C VAL A 160 -17.64 -0.51 14.28
N THR A 161 -17.15 -0.61 15.50
CA THR A 161 -17.82 -0.15 16.72
C THR A 161 -17.08 1.00 17.40
N ASP A 162 -17.78 1.76 18.25
CA ASP A 162 -17.16 2.82 19.06
C ASP A 162 -16.09 2.28 20.02
N GLN A 163 -16.27 1.05 20.52
CA GLN A 163 -15.27 0.39 21.36
C GLN A 163 -13.95 0.17 20.60
N GLU A 164 -14.00 -0.16 19.31
CA GLU A 164 -12.80 -0.30 18.49
C GLU A 164 -12.12 1.03 18.22
N PHE A 165 -12.89 2.11 18.07
CA PHE A 165 -12.32 3.46 18.01
C PHE A 165 -11.65 3.87 19.33
N GLN A 166 -12.21 3.50 20.48
CA GLN A 166 -11.55 3.71 21.78
C GLN A 166 -10.23 2.95 21.85
N GLU A 167 -10.22 1.70 21.39
CA GLU A 167 -9.02 0.86 21.40
C GLU A 167 -7.95 1.34 20.43
N LEU A 168 -8.33 1.75 19.22
CA LEU A 168 -7.42 2.41 18.27
C LEU A 168 -6.77 3.64 18.89
N ARG A 169 -7.57 4.52 19.52
CA ARG A 169 -7.03 5.71 20.17
C ARG A 169 -6.05 5.36 21.28
N ARG A 170 -6.35 4.34 22.07
CA ARG A 170 -5.47 3.87 23.15
C ARG A 170 -4.11 3.42 22.60
N VAL A 171 -4.09 2.46 21.67
CA VAL A 171 -2.82 1.89 21.17
C VAL A 171 -1.98 2.89 20.37
N LEU A 172 -2.64 3.82 19.65
CA LEU A 172 -1.95 4.89 18.94
C LEU A 172 -1.36 5.92 19.91
N THR A 173 -2.11 6.31 20.95
CA THR A 173 -1.59 7.20 22.01
C THR A 173 -0.39 6.57 22.71
N GLU A 174 -0.48 5.31 23.13
CA GLU A 174 0.61 4.59 23.80
C GLU A 174 1.86 4.46 22.93
N HIS A 175 1.69 4.32 21.62
CA HIS A 175 2.79 4.34 20.67
C HIS A 175 3.42 5.74 20.57
N ASN A 176 2.60 6.78 20.39
CA ASN A 176 3.08 8.15 20.23
C ASN A 176 3.80 8.67 21.48
N LEU A 177 3.44 8.21 22.68
CA LEU A 177 4.15 8.53 23.92
C LEU A 177 5.58 7.96 23.99
N LYS A 178 5.95 7.05 23.09
CA LYS A 178 7.31 6.51 22.95
C LYS A 178 8.10 7.20 21.84
N ASP A 179 7.46 8.06 21.06
CA ASP A 179 8.09 8.80 19.96
C ASP A 179 8.64 10.13 20.46
N ASP A 180 9.94 10.38 20.25
CA ASP A 180 10.61 11.59 20.73
C ASP A 180 10.03 12.90 20.17
N GLN A 181 9.34 12.85 19.02
CA GLN A 181 8.71 14.01 18.40
C GLN A 181 7.28 14.26 18.91
N LEU A 182 6.64 13.25 19.52
CA LEU A 182 5.22 13.29 19.87
C LEU A 182 4.95 13.17 21.37
N LYS A 183 5.89 12.62 22.15
CA LYS A 183 5.70 12.33 23.58
C LYS A 183 5.38 13.56 24.44
N ASP A 184 5.80 14.75 24.00
CA ASP A 184 5.64 16.01 24.74
C ASP A 184 4.42 16.82 24.28
N LEU A 185 3.58 16.28 23.39
CA LEU A 185 2.31 16.91 23.01
C LEU A 185 1.37 17.02 24.20
N THR A 186 0.61 18.12 24.29
CA THR A 186 -0.47 18.22 25.27
C THR A 186 -1.54 17.15 25.00
N THR A 187 -2.38 16.85 26.00
CA THR A 187 -3.47 15.87 25.83
C THR A 187 -4.39 16.19 24.65
N GLU A 188 -4.70 17.47 24.44
CA GLU A 188 -5.54 17.90 23.30
C GLU A 188 -4.80 17.71 21.96
N GLN A 189 -3.52 18.07 21.89
CA GLN A 189 -2.71 17.89 20.68
C GLN A 189 -2.52 16.40 20.35
N MET A 190 -2.25 15.56 21.35
CA MET A 190 -2.14 14.12 21.19
C MET A 190 -3.45 13.53 20.68
N SER A 191 -4.60 13.90 21.28
CA SER A 191 -5.91 13.44 20.81
C SER A 191 -6.16 13.79 19.35
N ARG A 192 -5.86 15.04 18.95
CA ARG A 192 -6.03 15.49 17.55
C ARG A 192 -5.09 14.77 16.60
N HIS A 193 -3.85 14.52 17.01
CA HIS A 193 -2.88 13.77 16.21
C HIS A 193 -3.32 12.32 16.01
N VAL A 194 -3.82 11.67 17.05
CA VAL A 194 -4.36 10.31 16.99
C VAL A 194 -5.60 10.23 16.09
N ASP A 195 -6.52 11.20 16.19
CA ASP A 195 -7.66 11.25 15.26
C ASP A 195 -7.18 11.41 13.80
N ALA A 196 -6.15 12.24 13.55
CA ALA A 196 -5.54 12.35 12.22
C ALA A 196 -4.89 11.04 11.73
N GLN A 197 -4.25 10.27 12.63
CA GLN A 197 -3.73 8.95 12.32
C GLN A 197 -4.85 7.99 11.91
N ILE A 198 -5.99 8.00 12.60
CA ILE A 198 -7.15 7.16 12.26
C ILE A 198 -7.74 7.58 10.91
N VAL A 199 -7.85 8.89 10.64
CA VAL A 199 -8.30 9.41 9.34
C VAL A 199 -7.39 8.91 8.22
N GLU A 200 -6.07 9.03 8.39
CA GLU A 200 -5.09 8.57 7.38
C GLU A 200 -5.17 7.05 7.16
N LEU A 201 -5.26 6.25 8.22
CA LEU A 201 -5.43 4.79 8.12
C LEU A 201 -6.72 4.42 7.38
N THR A 202 -7.83 5.07 7.71
CA THR A 202 -9.13 4.82 7.07
C THR A 202 -9.09 5.20 5.59
N TRP A 203 -8.46 6.33 5.27
CA TRP A 203 -8.28 6.79 3.90
C TRP A 203 -7.44 5.81 3.09
N LEU A 204 -6.34 5.31 3.69
CA LEU A 204 -5.47 4.30 3.10
C LEU A 204 -6.25 3.01 2.78
N ILE A 205 -7.05 2.50 3.72
CA ILE A 205 -7.87 1.29 3.52
C ILE A 205 -8.91 1.52 2.40
N GLY A 206 -9.65 2.62 2.45
CA GLY A 206 -10.67 2.97 1.47
C GLY A 206 -10.10 3.13 0.06
N HIS A 207 -8.96 3.80 -0.05
CA HIS A 207 -8.28 4.00 -1.32
C HIS A 207 -7.72 2.68 -1.90
N PHE A 208 -7.11 1.83 -1.08
CA PHE A 208 -6.68 0.51 -1.56
C PHE A 208 -7.86 -0.41 -1.87
N CYS A 209 -9.00 -0.26 -1.20
CA CYS A 209 -10.25 -0.89 -1.63
C CYS A 209 -10.63 -0.46 -3.07
N LEU A 210 -10.49 0.81 -3.41
CA LEU A 210 -10.73 1.33 -4.76
C LEU A 210 -9.71 0.78 -5.75
N LEU A 211 -8.40 0.96 -5.50
CA LEU A 211 -7.35 0.52 -6.40
C LEU A 211 -7.36 -1.00 -6.61
N ASN A 212 -7.58 -1.79 -5.57
CA ASN A 212 -7.68 -3.25 -5.67
C ASN A 212 -8.80 -3.69 -6.62
N ARG A 213 -9.96 -3.01 -6.57
CA ARG A 213 -11.06 -3.26 -7.52
C ARG A 213 -10.68 -2.84 -8.92
N TRP A 214 -10.04 -1.67 -9.05
CA TRP A 214 -9.57 -1.15 -10.34
C TRP A 214 -8.56 -2.09 -11.01
N PHE A 215 -7.50 -2.51 -10.30
CA PHE A 215 -6.51 -3.47 -10.80
C PHE A 215 -7.14 -4.79 -11.22
N THR A 216 -8.01 -5.32 -10.38
CA THR A 216 -8.66 -6.62 -10.61
C THR A 216 -9.59 -6.57 -11.82
N VAL A 217 -10.46 -5.56 -11.90
CA VAL A 217 -11.44 -5.43 -12.99
C VAL A 217 -10.76 -5.12 -14.32
N LEU A 218 -9.67 -4.36 -14.33
CA LEU A 218 -8.92 -4.06 -15.55
C LEU A 218 -7.86 -5.12 -15.89
N GLN A 219 -7.64 -6.10 -15.00
CA GLN A 219 -6.59 -7.11 -15.11
C GLN A 219 -5.23 -6.46 -15.40
N VAL A 220 -4.84 -5.49 -14.57
CA VAL A 220 -3.54 -4.82 -14.69
C VAL A 220 -2.45 -5.85 -14.40
N PRO A 221 -1.56 -6.13 -15.37
CA PRO A 221 -0.53 -7.15 -15.19
C PRO A 221 0.66 -6.59 -14.41
N ASP A 222 1.31 -7.44 -13.63
CA ASP A 222 2.66 -7.19 -13.14
C ASP A 222 3.63 -7.07 -14.34
N GLU A 223 4.70 -6.30 -14.16
CA GLU A 223 5.70 -6.09 -15.22
C GLU A 223 6.55 -7.36 -15.42
N SER A 224 6.66 -7.76 -16.68
CA SER A 224 7.25 -9.01 -17.14
C SER A 224 8.66 -8.80 -17.70
N PRO A 225 9.42 -9.88 -18.00
CA PRO A 225 10.70 -9.75 -18.69
C PRO A 225 10.61 -9.13 -20.10
N GLN A 226 9.41 -8.98 -20.65
CA GLN A 226 9.17 -8.33 -21.95
C GLN A 226 8.92 -6.82 -21.81
N ASP A 227 8.79 -6.31 -20.59
CA ASP A 227 8.61 -4.89 -20.27
C ASP A 227 9.93 -4.16 -20.06
N GLU A 228 9.86 -2.83 -19.94
CA GLU A 228 11.01 -1.97 -19.62
C GLU A 228 11.62 -2.28 -18.25
N TRP A 229 10.82 -2.83 -17.34
CA TRP A 229 11.25 -3.27 -16.02
C TRP A 229 10.75 -4.69 -15.75
N ASN A 230 11.65 -5.57 -15.33
CA ASN A 230 11.31 -6.95 -15.00
C ASN A 230 10.97 -7.07 -13.51
N PHE A 231 9.78 -6.57 -13.13
CA PHE A 231 9.30 -6.66 -11.76
C PHE A 231 9.20 -8.12 -11.28
N ALA A 232 8.82 -9.05 -12.16
CA ALA A 232 8.76 -10.48 -11.82
C ALA A 232 10.09 -11.03 -11.25
N ALA A 233 11.24 -10.60 -11.77
CA ALA A 233 12.54 -10.97 -11.22
C ALA A 233 12.78 -10.36 -9.84
N VAL A 234 12.44 -9.08 -9.64
CA VAL A 234 12.54 -8.39 -8.35
C VAL A 234 11.66 -9.08 -7.31
N TYR A 235 10.44 -9.47 -7.67
CA TYR A 235 9.54 -10.21 -6.81
C TYR A 235 10.14 -11.54 -6.34
N GLN A 236 10.77 -12.29 -7.26
CA GLN A 236 11.45 -13.54 -6.94
C GLN A 236 12.70 -13.37 -6.06
N GLU A 237 13.44 -12.28 -6.23
CA GLU A 237 14.64 -11.98 -5.45
C GLU A 237 14.29 -11.49 -4.04
N VAL A 238 13.36 -10.53 -3.94
CA VAL A 238 13.09 -9.80 -2.69
C VAL A 238 12.19 -10.61 -1.77
N VAL A 239 11.09 -11.15 -2.29
CA VAL A 239 10.01 -11.74 -1.48
C VAL A 239 10.29 -13.21 -1.22
N PRO A 240 10.41 -13.66 0.04
CA PRO A 240 10.67 -15.07 0.38
C PRO A 240 9.70 -16.05 -0.28
N GLU A 241 10.21 -17.23 -0.69
CA GLU A 241 9.45 -18.26 -1.41
C GLU A 241 8.14 -18.66 -0.72
N GLN A 242 8.17 -18.85 0.60
CA GLN A 242 6.98 -19.19 1.38
C GLN A 242 5.87 -18.12 1.29
N ILE A 243 6.24 -16.83 1.21
CA ILE A 243 5.28 -15.73 1.03
C ILE A 243 4.74 -15.74 -0.41
N ARG A 244 5.59 -16.01 -1.40
CA ARG A 244 5.16 -16.13 -2.80
C ARG A 244 4.17 -17.27 -2.99
N HIS A 245 4.48 -18.45 -2.47
CA HIS A 245 3.59 -19.60 -2.50
C HIS A 245 2.25 -19.32 -1.82
N ARG A 246 2.27 -18.64 -0.66
CA ARG A 246 1.05 -18.17 0.01
C ARG A 246 0.26 -17.21 -0.89
N ASN A 247 0.91 -16.22 -1.49
CA ASN A 247 0.26 -15.28 -2.41
C ASN A 247 -0.39 -16.03 -3.58
N ASP A 248 0.32 -16.98 -4.19
CA ASP A 248 -0.20 -17.77 -5.30
C ASP A 248 -1.43 -18.58 -4.90
N GLN A 249 -1.45 -19.17 -3.70
CA GLN A 249 -2.63 -19.87 -3.17
C GLN A 249 -3.83 -18.93 -2.99
N ILE A 250 -3.64 -17.76 -2.38
CA ILE A 250 -4.72 -16.78 -2.20
C ILE A 250 -5.23 -16.25 -3.55
N LEU A 251 -4.34 -16.06 -4.51
CA LEU A 251 -4.67 -15.59 -5.85
C LEU A 251 -5.17 -16.72 -6.78
N SER A 252 -5.07 -17.99 -6.36
CA SER A 252 -5.59 -19.13 -7.10
C SER A 252 -7.12 -19.15 -7.02
N GLY A 253 -7.77 -18.95 -8.17
CA GLY A 253 -9.19 -18.63 -8.26
C GLY A 253 -9.58 -17.94 -9.57
N GLY A 254 -8.58 -17.49 -10.33
CA GLY A 254 -8.79 -16.85 -11.63
C GLY A 254 -9.24 -15.39 -11.48
N PHE A 255 -9.02 -14.63 -12.55
CA PHE A 255 -9.68 -13.34 -12.77
C PHE A 255 -11.12 -13.54 -13.27
#